data_AF-A0A1I7ZJS2-F1
#
_entry.id   AF-A0A1I7ZJS2-F1
#
_cell.length_a   1.000
_cell.length_b   1.000
_cell.length_c   1.000
_cell.angle_alpha   90.00
_cell.angle_beta   90.00
_cell.angle_gamma   90.00
#
_symmetry.space_group_name_H-M   'P 1'
#
loop_
_entity.id
_entity.type
_entity.pdbx_description
1 polymer ?
#
loop_
_entity_poly.entity_id
_entity_poly.type
_entity_poly.pdbx_seq_one_letter_code
_entity_poly.pdbx_strand_id
1 'polypeptide(L)'
;MRSTIRLLALLLFLSCCFLTTASYENVIACVQHSEVSAFKWSAQESVFVETDHRGYDCDLDSIFWTCRSAYKNVSYVVELKEAQKNLTGVPLYFDDDGEKLTMEIKLFKCVQEGIRAPEPEVPEGSWSDRLSTVNEGRCISEVEWLNASTKECGKKPTNYVFGAHCGKGKYLDVTFVCGKPKIDVYTDFLKAKKDYHRKLEFDLFGRLAEIVADFQEAKKVDPDEALTTYIAGLKEALGTAVFQHSLIQNYTTHPVYDGFLDEKFYRSRETTFRAAKKYVIALGDRRSLMLFRLATKLLTNDTNTDRRTLVQEALVRYDIENVKIVKNFQKDFLEFKERLTEYYVEYLKENTFGIAAKHLGFLNESGASGRLASMYMEIFRPGFIDQKYMDNSTHSTRKIRATEKESTSQQVPEPVQPLSPPTSRPTQPLPTANNKSSDAIERPAYQELSGHEAVKDAAKCVSMALTVLCVLVSYVA
;
A
#
# COMPACT_ATOMS: atom_id res chain seq x y z
N MET A 1 66.98 16.51 29.65
CA MET A 1 65.95 16.71 28.58
C MET A 1 65.72 15.52 27.66
N ARG A 2 66.59 14.49 27.58
CA ARG A 2 66.33 13.29 26.75
C ARG A 2 65.38 12.25 27.37
N SER A 3 65.13 12.31 28.69
CA SER A 3 64.24 11.38 29.40
C SER A 3 62.75 11.76 29.26
N THR A 4 62.43 13.06 29.20
CA THR A 4 61.05 13.56 29.07
C THR A 4 60.47 13.35 27.68
N ILE A 5 61.30 13.33 26.63
CA ILE A 5 60.86 13.06 25.24
C ILE A 5 60.47 11.59 25.05
N ARG A 6 61.12 10.65 25.75
CA ARG A 6 60.76 9.22 25.69
C ARG A 6 59.44 8.92 26.40
N LEU A 7 59.15 9.63 27.50
CA LEU A 7 57.88 9.49 28.21
C LEU A 7 56.70 10.07 27.39
N LEU A 8 56.92 11.21 26.70
CA LEU A 8 55.90 11.80 25.82
C LEU A 8 55.62 10.93 24.58
N ALA A 9 56.66 10.31 24.00
CA ALA A 9 56.49 9.37 22.88
C ALA A 9 55.76 8.09 23.32
N LEU A 10 56.01 7.58 24.54
CA LEU A 10 55.28 6.44 25.10
C LEU A 10 53.83 6.78 25.44
N LEU A 11 53.55 7.99 25.94
CA LEU A 11 52.19 8.49 26.22
C LEU A 11 51.41 8.78 24.92
N LEU A 12 52.08 9.24 23.86
CA LEU A 12 51.48 9.39 22.53
C LEU A 12 51.23 8.03 21.86
N PHE A 13 52.08 7.02 22.09
CA PHE A 13 51.84 5.65 21.62
C PHE A 13 50.73 4.93 22.42
N LEU A 14 50.58 5.21 23.72
CA LEU A 14 49.48 4.73 24.55
C LEU A 14 48.14 5.42 24.21
N SER A 15 48.18 6.70 23.82
CA SER A 15 47.01 7.39 23.24
C SER A 15 46.65 6.83 21.86
N CYS A 16 47.63 6.35 21.07
CA CYS A 16 47.37 5.69 19.78
C CYS A 16 46.83 4.25 19.90
N CYS A 17 46.56 3.74 21.11
CA CYS A 17 45.77 2.52 21.30
C CYS A 17 44.25 2.75 21.11
N PHE A 18 43.85 3.68 20.24
CA PHE A 18 42.51 3.76 19.64
C PHE A 18 42.15 2.53 18.77
N LEU A 19 42.90 1.44 18.87
CA LEU A 19 42.76 0.18 18.13
C LEU A 19 41.48 -0.62 18.45
N THR A 20 40.49 -0.06 19.15
CA THR A 20 39.23 -0.78 19.44
C THR A 20 37.94 0.00 19.17
N THR A 21 37.98 1.31 18.88
CA THR A 21 36.74 2.08 18.63
C THR A 21 36.07 1.70 17.30
N ALA A 22 36.84 1.26 16.30
CA ALA A 22 36.30 0.71 15.05
C ALA A 22 35.58 -0.64 15.25
N SER A 23 35.83 -1.37 16.36
CA SER A 23 35.26 -2.72 16.54
C SER A 23 33.75 -2.69 16.87
N TYR A 24 33.27 -1.62 17.51
CA TYR A 24 31.90 -1.52 18.02
C TYR A 24 30.93 -0.80 17.09
N GLU A 25 31.32 -0.47 15.87
CA GLU A 25 30.39 0.12 14.90
C GLU A 25 29.16 -0.79 14.71
N ASN A 26 27.95 -0.25 14.80
CA ASN A 26 26.72 -1.05 14.68
C ASN A 26 26.58 -2.20 15.70
N VAL A 27 27.04 -2.01 16.94
CA VAL A 27 26.88 -3.02 18.02
C VAL A 27 25.77 -2.63 18.99
N ILE A 28 24.92 -3.61 19.32
CA ILE A 28 23.97 -3.55 20.43
C ILE A 28 24.55 -4.32 21.63
N ALA A 29 24.51 -3.70 22.80
CA ALA A 29 24.68 -4.36 24.08
C ALA A 29 23.29 -4.61 24.69
N CYS A 30 23.00 -5.85 25.06
CA CYS A 30 21.77 -6.22 25.73
C CYS A 30 22.06 -6.70 27.15
N VAL A 31 21.27 -6.23 28.09
CA VAL A 31 21.38 -6.55 29.51
C VAL A 31 20.05 -7.16 29.94
N GLN A 32 20.10 -8.41 30.41
CA GLN A 32 18.91 -9.12 30.88
C GLN A 32 18.84 -9.01 32.41
N HIS A 33 17.94 -8.18 32.91
CA HIS A 33 17.58 -8.08 34.34
C HIS A 33 16.07 -8.39 34.50
N SER A 34 15.45 -7.90 35.58
CA SER A 34 13.98 -7.83 35.73
C SER A 34 13.28 -7.19 34.53
N GLU A 35 13.95 -6.23 33.88
CA GLU A 35 13.59 -5.69 32.57
C GLU A 35 14.78 -5.84 31.61
N VAL A 36 14.49 -5.97 30.32
CA VAL A 36 15.52 -6.09 29.28
C VAL A 36 15.84 -4.69 28.77
N SER A 37 17.11 -4.31 28.90
CA SER A 37 17.62 -3.03 28.43
C SER A 37 18.58 -3.27 27.27
N ALA A 38 18.44 -2.46 26.23
CA ALA A 38 19.32 -2.50 25.07
C ALA A 38 19.96 -1.13 24.81
N PHE A 39 21.24 -1.17 24.47
CA PHE A 39 22.05 0.02 24.24
C PHE A 39 22.74 -0.11 22.90
N LYS A 40 22.72 0.97 22.10
CA LYS A 40 23.45 1.04 20.83
C LYS A 40 24.77 1.77 21.02
N TRP A 41 25.80 1.33 20.31
CA TRP A 41 27.06 2.06 20.25
C TRP A 41 26.90 3.41 19.53
N SER A 42 27.27 4.50 20.20
CA SER A 42 27.37 5.85 19.63
C SER A 42 28.81 6.12 19.23
N ALA A 43 29.10 6.16 17.93
CA ALA A 43 30.44 6.46 17.42
C ALA A 43 30.89 7.89 17.79
N GLN A 44 29.94 8.83 17.88
CA GLN A 44 30.22 10.23 18.22
C GLN A 44 30.70 10.39 19.66
N GLU A 45 30.07 9.67 20.59
CA GLU A 45 30.35 9.79 22.02
C GLU A 45 31.31 8.70 22.52
N SER A 46 31.57 7.68 21.70
CA SER A 46 32.34 6.49 22.06
C SER A 46 31.81 5.78 23.32
N VAL A 47 30.48 5.76 23.46
CA VAL A 47 29.77 5.09 24.57
C VAL A 47 28.53 4.36 24.04
N PHE A 48 28.03 3.44 24.85
CA PHE A 48 26.72 2.84 24.64
C PHE A 48 25.62 3.78 25.13
N VAL A 49 24.66 4.08 24.28
CA VAL A 49 23.48 4.91 24.59
C VAL A 49 22.23 4.07 24.50
N GLU A 50 21.25 4.33 25.37
CA GLU A 50 19.99 3.57 25.39
C GLU A 50 19.26 3.66 24.03
N THR A 51 18.64 2.57 23.61
CA THR A 51 17.82 2.56 22.39
C THR A 51 16.37 2.89 22.71
N ASP A 52 15.68 3.58 21.79
CA ASP A 52 14.25 3.91 21.93
C ASP A 52 13.32 2.67 21.97
N HIS A 53 13.85 1.47 21.70
CA HIS A 53 13.10 0.22 21.70
C HIS A 53 13.53 -0.67 22.86
N ARG A 54 12.59 -0.97 23.77
CA ARG A 54 12.79 -2.01 24.79
C ARG A 54 12.50 -3.36 24.14
N GLY A 55 13.51 -4.23 24.08
CA GLY A 55 13.34 -5.62 23.64
C GLY A 55 12.58 -6.43 24.69
N TYR A 56 12.02 -7.57 24.29
CA TYR A 56 11.39 -8.50 25.24
C TYR A 56 12.42 -9.40 25.94
N ASP A 57 13.53 -9.68 25.27
CA ASP A 57 14.67 -10.46 25.76
C ASP A 57 15.95 -10.12 24.99
N CYS A 58 17.05 -10.79 25.37
CA CYS A 58 18.33 -10.73 24.66
C CYS A 58 18.50 -11.90 23.69
N ASP A 59 17.41 -12.38 23.06
CA ASP A 59 17.49 -13.36 21.99
C ASP A 59 17.80 -12.70 20.63
N LEU A 60 18.11 -13.50 19.61
CA LEU A 60 18.48 -12.96 18.30
C LEU A 60 17.33 -12.24 17.60
N ASP A 61 16.08 -12.65 17.84
CA ASP A 61 14.90 -12.10 17.17
C ASP A 61 14.57 -10.71 17.77
N SER A 62 14.56 -10.59 19.10
CA SER A 62 14.42 -9.31 19.81
C SER A 62 15.54 -8.32 19.46
N ILE A 63 16.79 -8.79 19.44
CA ILE A 63 17.93 -7.92 19.10
C ILE A 63 17.92 -7.52 17.64
N PHE A 64 17.43 -8.37 16.75
CA PHE A 64 17.24 -8.01 15.35
C PHE A 64 16.34 -6.79 15.19
N TRP A 65 15.20 -6.76 15.89
CA TRP A 65 14.31 -5.60 15.91
C TRP A 65 14.99 -4.35 16.47
N THR A 66 15.71 -4.49 17.59
CA THR A 66 16.47 -3.38 18.19
C THR A 66 17.53 -2.85 17.23
N CYS A 67 18.28 -3.72 16.55
CA CYS A 67 19.26 -3.36 15.55
C CYS A 67 18.63 -2.58 14.38
N ARG A 68 17.47 -2.99 13.86
CA ARG A 68 16.77 -2.29 12.78
C ARG A 68 16.20 -0.94 13.19
N SER A 69 15.87 -0.77 14.47
CA SER A 69 15.46 0.51 15.04
C SER A 69 16.66 1.45 15.21
N ALA A 70 17.78 0.93 15.71
CA ALA A 70 18.99 1.68 15.99
C ALA A 70 19.80 2.06 14.75
N TYR A 71 19.86 1.17 13.75
CA TYR A 71 20.74 1.28 12.59
C TYR A 71 19.96 1.03 11.29
N LYS A 72 20.33 1.76 10.22
CA LYS A 72 19.70 1.61 8.90
C LYS A 72 20.22 0.37 8.19
N ASN A 73 19.37 -0.26 7.38
CA ASN A 73 19.71 -1.36 6.48
C ASN A 73 20.35 -2.59 7.18
N VAL A 74 20.06 -2.83 8.47
CA VAL A 74 20.49 -4.07 9.12
C VAL A 74 19.84 -5.25 8.42
N SER A 75 20.69 -6.17 7.99
CA SER A 75 20.29 -7.39 7.30
C SER A 75 20.17 -8.55 8.27
N TYR A 76 21.13 -8.74 9.17
CA TYR A 76 21.11 -9.78 10.20
C TYR A 76 21.91 -9.38 11.44
N VAL A 77 21.84 -10.21 12.47
CA VAL A 77 22.56 -10.01 13.74
C VAL A 77 23.49 -11.19 14.03
N VAL A 78 24.67 -10.90 14.55
CA VAL A 78 25.65 -11.90 15.01
C VAL A 78 26.00 -11.64 16.46
N GLU A 79 25.88 -12.65 17.31
CA GLU A 79 26.33 -12.60 18.70
C GLU A 79 27.87 -12.62 18.79
N LEU A 80 28.44 -11.66 19.51
CA LEU A 80 29.89 -11.47 19.68
C LEU A 80 30.41 -12.19 20.94
N LYS A 81 30.40 -13.53 20.90
CA LYS A 81 30.76 -14.38 22.05
C LYS A 81 32.16 -14.15 22.62
N GLU A 82 33.12 -13.76 21.78
CA GLU A 82 34.50 -13.50 22.23
C GLU A 82 34.61 -12.18 22.99
N ALA A 83 33.94 -11.13 22.52
CA ALA A 83 33.93 -9.82 23.16
C ALA A 83 33.22 -9.86 24.52
N GLN A 84 32.21 -10.72 24.66
CA GLN A 84 31.46 -10.91 25.90
C GLN A 84 32.35 -11.34 27.08
N LYS A 85 33.37 -12.18 26.84
CA LYS A 85 34.30 -12.66 27.88
C LYS A 85 35.12 -11.53 28.53
N ASN A 86 35.29 -10.41 27.85
CA ASN A 86 36.02 -9.26 28.37
C ASN A 86 35.14 -8.30 29.18
N LEU A 87 33.81 -8.50 29.16
CA LEU A 87 32.83 -7.66 29.85
C LEU A 87 32.19 -8.35 31.06
N THR A 88 32.44 -9.66 31.25
CA THR A 88 32.01 -10.37 32.45
C THR A 88 32.69 -9.78 33.69
N GLY A 89 31.88 -9.21 34.60
CA GLY A 89 32.36 -8.65 35.87
C GLY A 89 32.37 -7.12 35.95
N VAL A 90 31.81 -6.39 34.97
CA VAL A 90 31.62 -4.94 35.09
C VAL A 90 30.38 -4.67 35.98
N PRO A 91 30.54 -4.08 37.18
CA PRO A 91 29.38 -3.64 37.97
C PRO A 91 28.72 -2.48 37.24
N LEU A 92 27.50 -2.68 36.76
CA LEU A 92 26.77 -1.68 35.95
C LEU A 92 25.89 -0.77 36.81
N TYR A 93 25.36 -1.28 37.92
CA TYR A 93 24.46 -0.55 38.81
C TYR A 93 24.69 -0.95 40.26
N PHE A 94 24.36 -0.01 41.14
CA PHE A 94 24.04 -0.29 42.53
C PHE A 94 22.51 -0.41 42.59
N ASP A 95 21.98 -1.45 43.24
CA ASP A 95 20.56 -1.41 43.60
C ASP A 95 20.30 -0.30 44.64
N ASP A 96 19.03 -0.09 44.97
CA ASP A 96 18.63 0.90 45.99
C ASP A 96 19.30 0.64 47.36
N ASP A 97 19.80 -0.58 47.59
CA ASP A 97 20.49 -1.01 48.81
C ASP A 97 22.03 -0.88 48.72
N GLY A 98 22.57 -0.45 47.58
CA GLY A 98 24.02 -0.29 47.37
C GLY A 98 24.78 -1.58 47.08
N GLU A 99 24.11 -2.70 46.84
CA GLU A 99 24.75 -3.95 46.41
C GLU A 99 25.14 -3.88 44.93
N LYS A 100 26.34 -4.38 44.64
CA LYS A 100 26.87 -4.45 43.27
C LYS A 100 26.29 -5.66 42.57
N LEU A 101 25.27 -5.44 41.74
CA LEU A 101 24.76 -6.47 40.84
C LEU A 101 25.70 -6.65 39.66
N THR A 102 26.20 -7.88 39.49
CA THR A 102 26.93 -8.26 38.28
C THR A 102 25.90 -8.69 37.25
N MET A 103 25.76 -7.91 36.18
CA MET A 103 24.82 -8.22 35.10
C MET A 103 25.53 -8.91 33.93
N GLU A 104 24.87 -9.88 33.32
CA GLU A 104 25.35 -10.49 32.07
C GLU A 104 25.02 -9.54 30.91
N ILE A 105 26.07 -9.02 30.26
CA ILE A 105 25.92 -8.22 29.04
C ILE A 105 26.16 -9.14 27.85
N LYS A 106 25.22 -9.22 26.92
CA LYS A 106 25.42 -9.86 25.61
C LYS A 106 25.66 -8.81 24.54
N LEU A 107 26.67 -9.02 23.71
CA LEU A 107 27.00 -8.12 22.62
C LEU A 107 26.59 -8.71 21.28
N PHE A 108 26.04 -7.87 20.41
CA PHE A 108 25.52 -8.25 19.12
C PHE A 108 25.95 -7.25 18.04
N LYS A 109 26.55 -7.74 16.96
CA LYS A 109 26.87 -6.94 15.78
C LYS A 109 25.66 -6.94 14.84
N CYS A 110 25.13 -5.77 14.56
CA CYS A 110 24.13 -5.55 13.52
C CYS A 110 24.84 -5.45 12.17
N VAL A 111 24.71 -6.46 11.33
CA VAL A 111 25.40 -6.51 10.04
C VAL A 111 24.53 -5.84 8.98
N GLN A 112 25.04 -4.77 8.37
CA GLN A 112 24.36 -4.02 7.31
C GLN A 112 24.60 -4.63 5.92
N GLU A 113 25.70 -5.34 5.73
CA GLU A 113 26.09 -5.96 4.45
C GLU A 113 25.44 -7.34 4.27
N GLY A 114 24.12 -7.39 4.22
CA GLY A 114 23.45 -8.55 3.64
C GLY A 114 23.62 -8.51 2.13
N ILE A 115 24.48 -9.36 1.58
CA ILE A 115 24.47 -9.64 0.14
C ILE A 115 23.11 -10.28 -0.15
N ARG A 116 22.19 -9.48 -0.67
CA ARG A 116 20.90 -9.95 -1.18
C ARG A 116 21.15 -11.06 -2.18
N ALA A 117 20.26 -12.04 -2.25
CA ALA A 117 20.30 -13.02 -3.33
C ALA A 117 20.37 -12.27 -4.67
N PRO A 118 21.41 -12.50 -5.51
CA PRO A 118 21.43 -11.94 -6.84
C PRO A 118 20.20 -12.41 -7.61
N GLU A 119 19.63 -11.54 -8.44
CA GLU A 119 18.51 -11.91 -9.28
C GLU A 119 18.99 -12.94 -10.31
N PRO A 120 18.43 -14.18 -10.30
CA PRO A 120 18.76 -15.17 -11.32
C PRO A 120 18.24 -14.71 -12.69
N GLU A 121 18.87 -15.18 -13.76
CA GLU A 121 18.35 -14.99 -15.12
C GLU A 121 16.93 -15.55 -15.24
N VAL A 122 16.03 -14.76 -15.84
CA VAL A 122 14.62 -15.12 -16.04
C VAL A 122 14.40 -15.45 -17.51
N PRO A 123 14.28 -16.73 -17.89
CA PRO A 123 14.01 -17.11 -19.28
C PRO A 123 12.69 -16.51 -19.77
N GLU A 124 12.58 -16.31 -21.08
CA GLU A 124 11.34 -15.83 -21.70
C GLU A 124 10.13 -16.71 -21.32
N GLY A 125 9.01 -16.06 -20.97
CA GLY A 125 7.81 -16.75 -20.48
C GLY A 125 7.86 -17.22 -19.02
N SER A 126 8.97 -17.02 -18.32
CA SER A 126 9.13 -17.25 -16.88
C SER A 126 8.93 -15.96 -16.07
N TRP A 127 8.86 -16.07 -14.74
CA TRP A 127 8.87 -14.92 -13.83
C TRP A 127 9.73 -15.22 -12.60
N SER A 128 10.23 -14.17 -11.95
CA SER A 128 10.94 -14.26 -10.67
C SER A 128 10.19 -13.60 -9.52
N ASP A 129 10.45 -14.09 -8.31
CA ASP A 129 10.00 -13.47 -7.08
C ASP A 129 11.06 -13.69 -5.99
N ARG A 130 10.98 -12.86 -4.95
CA ARG A 130 11.85 -12.95 -3.77
C ARG A 130 10.99 -13.15 -2.54
N LEU A 131 11.27 -14.21 -1.79
CA LEU A 131 10.70 -14.40 -0.46
C LEU A 131 11.71 -13.91 0.56
N SER A 132 11.26 -13.16 1.56
CA SER A 132 12.15 -12.56 2.53
C SER A 132 11.53 -12.56 3.93
N THR A 133 12.35 -12.89 4.91
CA THR A 133 12.09 -12.71 6.35
C THR A 133 12.91 -11.60 6.95
N VAL A 134 13.57 -10.78 6.11
CA VAL A 134 14.43 -9.70 6.59
C VAL A 134 13.68 -8.76 7.53
N ASN A 135 12.36 -8.60 7.42
CA ASN A 135 11.59 -7.81 8.39
C ASN A 135 11.37 -8.47 9.74
N GLU A 136 11.38 -9.80 9.80
CA GLU A 136 11.17 -10.58 11.01
C GLU A 136 12.51 -11.01 11.66
N GLY A 137 13.62 -10.98 10.90
CA GLY A 137 14.94 -11.42 11.38
C GLY A 137 15.13 -12.92 11.40
N ARG A 138 14.09 -13.68 11.06
CA ARG A 138 14.08 -15.13 11.18
C ARG A 138 14.92 -15.82 10.11
N CYS A 139 15.95 -16.53 10.53
CA CYS A 139 16.78 -17.37 9.68
C CYS A 139 16.12 -18.71 9.34
N ILE A 140 15.99 -19.01 8.04
CA ILE A 140 15.25 -20.18 7.54
C ILE A 140 16.16 -21.12 6.76
N SER A 141 15.92 -22.43 6.87
CA SER A 141 16.73 -23.44 6.18
C SER A 141 16.46 -23.47 4.68
N GLU A 142 17.43 -23.97 3.90
CA GLU A 142 17.26 -24.16 2.44
C GLU A 142 16.01 -24.96 2.08
N VAL A 143 15.73 -26.04 2.84
CA VAL A 143 14.59 -26.93 2.60
C VAL A 143 13.27 -26.19 2.77
N GLU A 144 13.14 -25.39 3.83
CA GLU A 144 11.96 -24.57 4.09
C GLU A 144 11.77 -23.50 3.01
N TRP A 145 12.85 -22.84 2.59
CA TRP A 145 12.80 -21.86 1.51
C TRP A 145 12.35 -22.50 0.19
N LEU A 146 12.88 -23.68 -0.15
CA LEU A 146 12.47 -24.40 -1.36
C LEU A 146 11.03 -24.84 -1.31
N ASN A 147 10.53 -25.26 -0.15
CA ASN A 147 9.12 -25.60 0.03
C ASN A 147 8.23 -24.36 -0.17
N ALA A 148 8.60 -23.23 0.40
CA ALA A 148 7.89 -21.96 0.23
C ALA A 148 7.89 -21.50 -1.24
N SER A 149 9.04 -21.46 -1.90
CA SER A 149 9.14 -21.10 -3.32
C SER A 149 8.38 -22.08 -4.22
N THR A 150 8.39 -23.37 -3.89
CA THR A 150 7.60 -24.39 -4.61
C THR A 150 6.10 -24.13 -4.50
N LYS A 151 5.62 -23.73 -3.30
CA LYS A 151 4.22 -23.36 -3.07
C LYS A 151 3.84 -22.13 -3.91
N GLU A 152 4.68 -21.11 -3.95
CA GLU A 152 4.43 -19.89 -4.76
C GLU A 152 4.46 -20.16 -6.27
N CYS A 153 5.34 -21.04 -6.76
CA CYS A 153 5.38 -21.44 -8.16
C CYS A 153 4.28 -22.46 -8.55
N GLY A 154 3.70 -23.18 -7.58
CA GLY A 154 2.88 -24.38 -7.80
C GLY A 154 3.66 -25.62 -8.29
N LYS A 155 4.98 -25.51 -8.46
CA LYS A 155 5.94 -26.57 -8.81
C LYS A 155 7.34 -26.15 -8.37
N LYS A 156 8.30 -27.07 -8.34
CA LYS A 156 9.69 -26.73 -7.97
C LYS A 156 10.22 -25.60 -8.88
N PRO A 157 10.86 -24.54 -8.32
CA PRO A 157 11.47 -23.49 -9.12
C PRO A 157 12.51 -24.04 -10.10
N THR A 158 12.62 -23.42 -11.27
CA THR A 158 13.61 -23.82 -12.30
C THR A 158 15.01 -23.34 -11.96
N ASN A 159 15.11 -22.23 -11.24
CA ASN A 159 16.34 -21.69 -10.70
C ASN A 159 16.03 -20.99 -9.37
N TYR A 160 16.98 -20.96 -8.44
CA TYR A 160 16.87 -20.23 -7.18
C TYR A 160 18.27 -19.90 -6.63
N VAL A 161 18.34 -18.80 -5.91
CA VAL A 161 19.54 -18.35 -5.21
C VAL A 161 19.15 -17.91 -3.81
N PHE A 162 19.87 -18.40 -2.80
CA PHE A 162 19.71 -17.96 -1.42
C PHE A 162 20.57 -16.73 -1.14
N GLY A 163 20.05 -15.81 -0.33
CA GLY A 163 20.74 -14.59 0.04
C GLY A 163 20.80 -14.40 1.55
N ALA A 164 21.69 -13.49 1.98
CA ALA A 164 21.90 -13.13 3.37
C ALA A 164 22.02 -14.36 4.30
N HIS A 165 23.08 -15.16 4.09
CA HIS A 165 23.40 -16.32 4.91
C HIS A 165 23.64 -15.90 6.37
N CYS A 166 22.85 -16.44 7.29
CA CYS A 166 22.83 -16.03 8.68
C CYS A 166 23.13 -17.16 9.67
N GLY A 167 23.71 -18.27 9.20
CA GLY A 167 24.14 -19.39 10.05
C GLY A 167 24.13 -20.72 9.28
N LYS A 168 24.42 -21.84 9.96
CA LYS A 168 24.58 -23.21 9.42
C LYS A 168 23.50 -23.60 8.37
N GLY A 169 23.69 -23.24 7.09
CA GLY A 169 22.74 -23.52 6.01
C GLY A 169 21.41 -22.79 6.14
N LYS A 170 21.41 -21.58 6.72
CA LYS A 170 20.22 -20.75 6.90
C LYS A 170 20.38 -19.37 6.26
N TYR A 171 19.27 -18.86 5.76
CA TYR A 171 19.20 -17.69 4.89
C TYR A 171 17.99 -16.83 5.26
N LEU A 172 18.08 -15.53 5.00
CA LEU A 172 16.98 -14.58 5.23
C LEU A 172 16.11 -14.31 3.99
N ASP A 173 16.62 -14.66 2.81
CA ASP A 173 15.83 -14.58 1.60
C ASP A 173 16.21 -15.65 0.58
N VAL A 174 15.28 -15.88 -0.34
CA VAL A 174 15.47 -16.69 -1.54
C VAL A 174 14.85 -15.94 -2.72
N THR A 175 15.62 -15.79 -3.78
CA THR A 175 15.11 -15.33 -5.08
C THR A 175 15.02 -16.53 -6.00
N PHE A 176 13.88 -16.71 -6.67
CA PHE A 176 13.59 -17.92 -7.45
C PHE A 176 12.87 -17.60 -8.75
N VAL A 177 12.96 -18.52 -9.71
CA VAL A 177 12.33 -18.43 -11.04
C VAL A 177 11.31 -19.55 -11.22
N CYS A 178 10.12 -19.19 -11.66
CA CYS A 178 9.07 -20.14 -12.01
C CYS A 178 8.95 -20.23 -13.54
N GLY A 179 9.17 -21.41 -14.10
CA GLY A 179 9.06 -21.66 -15.56
C GLY A 179 7.64 -21.78 -16.11
N LYS A 180 6.65 -21.10 -15.55
CA LYS A 180 5.30 -20.96 -16.13
C LYS A 180 4.93 -19.48 -16.00
N PRO A 181 4.24 -18.87 -16.97
CA PRO A 181 3.80 -17.49 -16.85
C PRO A 181 2.95 -17.34 -15.58
N LYS A 182 3.15 -16.23 -14.88
CA LYS A 182 2.39 -15.94 -13.67
C LYS A 182 0.94 -15.72 -14.07
N ILE A 183 0.02 -16.54 -13.56
CA ILE A 183 -1.40 -16.27 -13.68
C ILE A 183 -1.69 -15.10 -12.75
N ASP A 184 -1.65 -13.88 -13.28
CA ASP A 184 -2.01 -12.69 -12.51
C ASP A 184 -3.51 -12.41 -12.62
N VAL A 185 -4.30 -13.25 -11.94
CA VAL A 185 -5.77 -13.05 -11.78
C VAL A 185 -6.08 -11.63 -11.30
N TYR A 186 -5.13 -11.02 -10.59
CA TYR A 186 -5.26 -9.68 -10.08
C TYR A 186 -5.10 -8.58 -11.14
N THR A 187 -4.35 -8.79 -12.20
CA THR A 187 -4.20 -7.78 -13.27
C THR A 187 -5.56 -7.49 -13.91
N ASP A 188 -6.34 -8.52 -14.19
CA ASP A 188 -7.68 -8.35 -14.77
C ASP A 188 -8.62 -7.64 -13.81
N PHE A 189 -8.58 -7.98 -12.51
CA PHE A 189 -9.36 -7.30 -11.49
C PHE A 189 -8.97 -5.82 -11.33
N LEU A 190 -7.66 -5.51 -11.27
CA LEU A 190 -7.19 -4.12 -11.17
C LEU A 190 -7.54 -3.32 -12.42
N LYS A 191 -7.45 -3.94 -13.59
CA LYS A 191 -7.84 -3.32 -14.86
C LYS A 191 -9.34 -3.04 -14.90
N ALA A 192 -10.18 -4.02 -14.57
CA ALA A 192 -11.63 -3.85 -14.50
C ALA A 192 -12.01 -2.75 -13.50
N LYS A 193 -11.34 -2.70 -12.34
CA LYS A 193 -11.55 -1.63 -11.35
C LYS A 193 -11.15 -0.26 -11.89
N LYS A 194 -9.99 -0.16 -12.54
CA LYS A 194 -9.52 1.08 -13.18
C LYS A 194 -10.51 1.56 -14.25
N ASP A 195 -11.00 0.65 -15.09
CA ASP A 195 -11.98 0.95 -16.13
C ASP A 195 -13.32 1.41 -15.55
N TYR A 196 -13.79 0.76 -14.46
CA TYR A 196 -14.97 1.20 -13.72
C TYR A 196 -14.80 2.60 -13.14
N HIS A 197 -13.66 2.85 -12.49
CA HIS A 197 -13.37 4.16 -11.90
C HIS A 197 -13.32 5.25 -12.96
N ARG A 198 -12.60 5.01 -14.06
CA ARG A 198 -12.56 5.92 -15.20
C ARG A 198 -13.95 6.22 -15.76
N LYS A 199 -14.81 5.21 -15.88
CA LYS A 199 -16.21 5.40 -16.31
C LYS A 199 -16.98 6.27 -15.33
N LEU A 200 -16.87 6.01 -14.02
CA LEU A 200 -17.51 6.81 -12.98
C LEU A 200 -17.07 8.28 -13.06
N GLU A 201 -15.78 8.54 -13.22
CA GLU A 201 -15.24 9.91 -13.35
C GLU A 201 -15.79 10.62 -14.58
N PHE A 202 -15.93 9.92 -15.70
CA PHE A 202 -16.56 10.47 -16.90
C PHE A 202 -18.04 10.77 -16.70
N ASP A 203 -18.80 9.87 -16.08
CA ASP A 203 -20.23 10.06 -15.82
C ASP A 203 -20.46 11.25 -14.86
N LEU A 204 -19.67 11.34 -13.79
CA LEU A 204 -19.69 12.45 -12.85
C LEU A 204 -19.35 13.79 -13.52
N PHE A 205 -18.36 13.81 -14.41
CA PHE A 205 -18.01 15.01 -15.17
C PHE A 205 -19.13 15.42 -16.13
N GLY A 206 -19.68 14.45 -16.85
CA GLY A 206 -20.83 14.65 -17.73
C GLY A 206 -22.01 15.29 -17.01
N ARG A 207 -22.31 14.80 -15.79
CA ARG A 207 -23.35 15.38 -14.93
C ARG A 207 -23.09 16.84 -14.58
N LEU A 208 -21.85 17.21 -14.22
CA LEU A 208 -21.52 18.63 -13.97
C LEU A 208 -21.70 19.49 -15.23
N ALA A 209 -21.28 18.99 -16.38
CA ALA A 209 -21.41 19.70 -17.65
C ALA A 209 -22.86 19.85 -18.12
N GLU A 210 -23.75 18.92 -17.77
CA GLU A 210 -25.20 19.03 -17.97
C GLU A 210 -25.80 20.10 -17.05
N ILE A 211 -25.54 20.02 -15.74
CA ILE A 211 -26.04 21.01 -14.75
C ILE A 211 -25.65 22.43 -15.14
N VAL A 212 -24.40 22.64 -15.59
CA VAL A 212 -23.92 23.94 -16.04
C VAL A 212 -24.62 24.42 -17.31
N ALA A 213 -24.88 23.53 -18.27
CA ALA A 213 -25.58 23.89 -19.51
C ALA A 213 -27.04 24.27 -19.24
N ASP A 214 -27.75 23.48 -18.43
CA ASP A 214 -29.13 23.72 -18.04
C ASP A 214 -29.26 25.07 -17.31
N PHE A 215 -28.32 25.38 -16.42
CA PHE A 215 -28.26 26.68 -15.75
C PHE A 215 -28.12 27.85 -16.74
N GLN A 216 -27.24 27.74 -17.74
CA GLN A 216 -27.05 28.79 -18.73
C GLN A 216 -28.29 29.04 -19.60
N GLU A 217 -29.10 28.00 -19.83
CA GLU A 217 -30.37 28.12 -20.53
C GLU A 217 -31.45 28.73 -19.63
N ALA A 218 -31.68 28.15 -18.46
CA ALA A 218 -32.73 28.57 -17.52
C ALA A 218 -32.52 30.00 -17.00
N LYS A 219 -31.27 30.43 -16.79
CA LYS A 219 -30.93 31.79 -16.33
C LYS A 219 -31.45 32.89 -17.27
N LYS A 220 -31.69 32.59 -18.54
CA LYS A 220 -32.26 33.55 -19.51
C LYS A 220 -33.75 33.83 -19.26
N VAL A 221 -34.44 32.91 -18.59
CA VAL A 221 -35.88 32.95 -18.32
C VAL A 221 -36.15 33.41 -16.89
N ASP A 222 -35.59 32.69 -15.90
CA ASP A 222 -35.72 33.00 -14.48
C ASP A 222 -34.36 32.83 -13.78
N PRO A 223 -33.62 33.92 -13.51
CA PRO A 223 -32.30 33.85 -12.91
C PRO A 223 -32.26 33.25 -11.50
N ASP A 224 -33.28 33.50 -10.68
CA ASP A 224 -33.29 33.15 -9.26
C ASP A 224 -33.65 31.67 -9.07
N GLU A 225 -34.67 31.20 -9.80
CA GLU A 225 -35.02 29.78 -9.83
C GLU A 225 -33.89 28.93 -10.47
N ALA A 226 -33.29 29.43 -11.56
CA ALA A 226 -32.17 28.77 -12.21
C ALA A 226 -30.97 28.62 -11.26
N LEU A 227 -30.65 29.67 -10.50
CA LEU A 227 -29.56 29.62 -9.52
C LEU A 227 -29.87 28.59 -8.43
N THR A 228 -31.09 28.58 -7.88
CA THR A 228 -31.49 27.63 -6.83
C THR A 228 -31.37 26.18 -7.33
N THR A 229 -31.90 25.90 -8.52
CA THR A 229 -31.85 24.59 -9.17
C THR A 229 -30.40 24.17 -9.46
N TYR A 230 -29.57 25.11 -9.91
CA TYR A 230 -28.15 24.87 -10.17
C TYR A 230 -27.38 24.44 -8.93
N ILE A 231 -27.49 25.14 -7.79
CA ILE A 231 -26.76 24.73 -6.58
C ILE A 231 -27.30 23.41 -6.04
N ALA A 232 -28.61 23.15 -6.15
CA ALA A 232 -29.21 21.87 -5.76
C ALA A 232 -28.64 20.72 -6.59
N GLY A 233 -28.57 20.87 -7.92
CA GLY A 233 -27.97 19.88 -8.81
C GLY A 233 -26.49 19.61 -8.51
N LEU A 234 -25.70 20.65 -8.21
CA LEU A 234 -24.30 20.48 -7.82
C LEU A 234 -24.15 19.73 -6.49
N LYS A 235 -25.01 20.02 -5.50
CA LYS A 235 -25.04 19.30 -4.22
C LYS A 235 -25.40 17.83 -4.41
N GLU A 236 -26.40 17.52 -5.24
CA GLU A 236 -26.80 16.17 -5.59
C GLU A 236 -25.65 15.39 -6.28
N ALA A 237 -24.99 16.03 -7.25
CA ALA A 237 -23.83 15.44 -7.95
C ALA A 237 -22.69 15.15 -6.97
N LEU A 238 -22.42 16.06 -6.03
CA LEU A 238 -21.43 15.85 -4.97
C LEU A 238 -21.82 14.71 -4.02
N GLY A 239 -23.08 14.64 -3.60
CA GLY A 239 -23.60 13.55 -2.78
C GLY A 239 -23.43 12.19 -3.47
N THR A 240 -23.74 12.13 -4.76
CA THR A 240 -23.55 10.94 -5.61
C THR A 240 -22.07 10.55 -5.69
N ALA A 241 -21.18 11.51 -5.97
CA ALA A 241 -19.74 11.25 -6.01
C ALA A 241 -19.24 10.71 -4.67
N VAL A 242 -19.58 11.37 -3.55
CA VAL A 242 -19.19 10.92 -2.21
C VAL A 242 -19.68 9.50 -1.96
N PHE A 243 -20.96 9.19 -2.24
CA PHE A 243 -21.51 7.85 -2.06
C PHE A 243 -20.75 6.80 -2.89
N GLN A 244 -20.53 7.04 -4.17
CA GLN A 244 -19.82 6.11 -5.06
C GLN A 244 -18.36 5.89 -4.62
N HIS A 245 -17.65 6.96 -4.28
CA HIS A 245 -16.28 6.84 -3.74
C HIS A 245 -16.25 6.15 -2.39
N SER A 246 -17.23 6.37 -1.51
CA SER A 246 -17.34 5.67 -0.23
C SER A 246 -17.59 4.17 -0.42
N LEU A 247 -18.42 3.77 -1.39
CA LEU A 247 -18.59 2.36 -1.73
C LEU A 247 -17.26 1.74 -2.19
N ILE A 248 -16.57 2.37 -3.14
CA ILE A 248 -15.26 1.91 -3.63
C ILE A 248 -14.24 1.84 -2.48
N GLN A 249 -14.25 2.85 -1.60
CA GLN A 249 -13.36 2.91 -0.45
C GLN A 249 -13.66 1.79 0.54
N ASN A 250 -14.90 1.46 0.86
CA ASN A 250 -15.19 0.35 1.78
C ASN A 250 -14.64 -0.99 1.25
N TYR A 251 -14.62 -1.20 -0.06
CA TYR A 251 -14.00 -2.39 -0.67
C TYR A 251 -12.46 -2.35 -0.72
N THR A 252 -11.82 -1.20 -0.44
CA THR A 252 -10.38 -0.99 -0.71
C THR A 252 -9.58 -0.45 0.46
N THR A 253 -10.24 0.22 1.40
CA THR A 253 -9.67 0.89 2.58
C THR A 253 -9.59 0.00 3.79
N HIS A 254 -10.00 -1.26 3.67
CA HIS A 254 -9.45 -2.32 4.48
C HIS A 254 -8.41 -3.10 3.65
N PRO A 255 -7.19 -2.54 3.46
CA PRO A 255 -6.01 -3.38 3.49
C PRO A 255 -5.78 -3.79 4.95
N VAL A 256 -6.83 -4.20 5.68
CA VAL A 256 -6.65 -5.11 6.79
C VAL A 256 -6.16 -6.35 6.10
N TYR A 257 -4.85 -6.39 5.86
CA TYR A 257 -4.05 -7.57 6.03
C TYR A 257 -4.65 -8.87 5.46
N ASP A 258 -5.38 -8.79 4.36
CA ASP A 258 -6.11 -9.92 3.76
C ASP A 258 -5.13 -10.94 3.13
N GLY A 259 -3.83 -10.63 3.16
CA GLY A 259 -2.73 -11.56 2.90
C GLY A 259 -1.61 -11.55 3.95
N PHE A 260 -1.81 -10.90 5.11
CA PHE A 260 -0.91 -10.98 6.27
C PHE A 260 -1.47 -11.86 7.39
N LEU A 261 -2.75 -12.25 7.30
CA LEU A 261 -3.31 -13.34 8.10
C LEU A 261 -3.03 -14.71 7.50
N ASP A 262 -2.46 -14.79 6.28
CA ASP A 262 -1.79 -16.01 5.88
C ASP A 262 -0.57 -16.09 6.81
N GLU A 263 -0.55 -17.08 7.72
CA GLU A 263 0.50 -17.34 8.71
C GLU A 263 1.86 -17.72 8.07
N LYS A 264 2.16 -17.15 6.92
CA LYS A 264 3.45 -17.24 6.26
C LYS A 264 4.43 -16.44 7.08
N PHE A 265 5.46 -17.13 7.52
CA PHE A 265 6.65 -16.55 8.13
C PHE A 265 7.49 -15.70 7.16
N TYR A 266 7.03 -15.43 5.93
CA TYR A 266 7.80 -14.74 4.89
C TYR A 266 6.93 -13.76 4.10
N ARG A 267 7.58 -12.73 3.51
CA ARG A 267 6.96 -11.80 2.57
C ARG A 267 7.42 -12.09 1.14
N SER A 268 6.48 -12.18 0.20
CA SER A 268 6.77 -12.24 -1.25
C SER A 268 6.88 -10.82 -1.81
N ARG A 269 7.94 -10.55 -2.59
CA ARG A 269 8.15 -9.27 -3.30
C ARG A 269 6.93 -8.96 -4.15
N GLU A 270 6.52 -9.88 -5.00
CA GLU A 270 5.40 -9.62 -5.91
C GLU A 270 4.06 -9.45 -5.20
N THR A 271 3.82 -10.21 -4.13
CA THR A 271 2.60 -10.07 -3.32
C THR A 271 2.56 -8.71 -2.61
N THR A 272 3.69 -8.28 -2.03
CA THR A 272 3.81 -6.97 -1.39
C THR A 272 3.68 -5.84 -2.42
N PHE A 273 4.28 -5.96 -3.61
CA PHE A 273 4.16 -4.97 -4.68
C PHE A 273 2.70 -4.84 -5.16
N ARG A 274 1.98 -5.97 -5.27
CA ARG A 274 0.55 -5.98 -5.58
C ARG A 274 -0.28 -5.27 -4.51
N ALA A 275 0.00 -5.51 -3.23
CA ALA A 275 -0.66 -4.81 -2.13
C ALA A 275 -0.41 -3.29 -2.19
N ALA A 276 0.82 -2.89 -2.52
CA ALA A 276 1.16 -1.48 -2.73
C ALA A 276 0.37 -0.87 -3.90
N LYS A 277 0.21 -1.56 -5.04
CA LYS A 277 -0.63 -1.09 -6.16
C LYS A 277 -2.08 -0.83 -5.73
N LYS A 278 -2.69 -1.72 -4.93
CA LYS A 278 -4.04 -1.51 -4.39
C LYS A 278 -4.14 -0.23 -3.56
N TYR A 279 -3.11 0.05 -2.75
CA TYR A 279 -3.07 1.26 -1.94
C TYR A 279 -2.90 2.52 -2.82
N VAL A 280 -2.08 2.47 -3.88
CA VAL A 280 -1.98 3.55 -4.88
C VAL A 280 -3.36 3.87 -5.47
N ILE A 281 -4.10 2.83 -5.87
CA ILE A 281 -5.45 2.98 -6.42
C ILE A 281 -6.36 3.69 -5.39
N ALA A 282 -6.40 3.21 -4.15
CA ALA A 282 -7.22 3.82 -3.10
C ALA A 282 -6.84 5.29 -2.81
N LEU A 283 -5.55 5.64 -2.91
CA LEU A 283 -5.11 7.03 -2.82
C LEU A 283 -5.59 7.87 -4.00
N GLY A 284 -5.48 7.34 -5.23
CA GLY A 284 -5.98 8.02 -6.41
C GLY A 284 -7.49 8.23 -6.36
N ASP A 285 -8.25 7.24 -5.89
CA ASP A 285 -9.70 7.34 -5.69
C ASP A 285 -10.04 8.47 -4.69
N ARG A 286 -9.28 8.60 -3.59
CA ARG A 286 -9.45 9.69 -2.61
C ARG A 286 -9.07 11.05 -3.18
N ARG A 287 -7.97 11.13 -3.93
CA ARG A 287 -7.52 12.36 -4.60
C ARG A 287 -8.58 12.83 -5.59
N SER A 288 -9.14 11.91 -6.40
CA SER A 288 -10.17 12.23 -7.36
C SER A 288 -11.41 12.83 -6.70
N LEU A 289 -11.88 12.26 -5.58
CA LEU A 289 -12.97 12.86 -4.81
C LEU A 289 -12.64 14.27 -4.28
N MET A 290 -11.40 14.53 -3.86
CA MET A 290 -10.99 15.88 -3.43
C MET A 290 -11.02 16.87 -4.59
N LEU A 291 -10.61 16.43 -5.78
CA LEU A 291 -10.67 17.22 -7.00
C LEU A 291 -12.12 17.49 -7.44
N PHE A 292 -13.00 16.50 -7.33
CA PHE A 292 -14.44 16.68 -7.56
C PHE A 292 -15.02 17.74 -6.60
N ARG A 293 -14.70 17.65 -5.31
CA ARG A 293 -15.08 18.66 -4.30
C ARG A 293 -14.57 20.07 -4.65
N LEU A 294 -13.33 20.17 -5.13
CA LEU A 294 -12.76 21.44 -5.59
C LEU A 294 -13.56 21.99 -6.77
N ALA A 295 -13.82 21.16 -7.79
CA ALA A 295 -14.61 21.54 -8.96
C ALA A 295 -16.00 22.07 -8.56
N THR A 296 -16.74 21.35 -7.70
CA THR A 296 -18.07 21.78 -7.26
C THR A 296 -18.04 23.13 -6.51
N LYS A 297 -17.01 23.37 -5.68
CA LYS A 297 -16.86 24.64 -4.96
C LYS A 297 -16.56 25.81 -5.90
N LEU A 298 -15.72 25.57 -6.90
CA LEU A 298 -15.39 26.57 -7.93
C LEU A 298 -16.63 26.92 -8.77
N LEU A 299 -17.47 25.93 -9.06
CA LEU A 299 -18.72 26.10 -9.80
C LEU A 299 -19.80 26.89 -9.02
N THR A 300 -19.88 26.76 -7.70
CA THR A 300 -20.86 27.50 -6.87
C THR A 300 -20.45 28.94 -6.54
N ASN A 301 -19.26 29.38 -6.98
CA ASN A 301 -18.66 30.64 -6.53
C ASN A 301 -18.62 30.75 -5.00
N ASP A 302 -18.32 29.64 -4.30
CA ASP A 302 -18.18 29.67 -2.84
C ASP A 302 -16.97 30.55 -2.49
N THR A 303 -17.23 31.81 -2.12
CA THR A 303 -16.22 32.82 -1.80
C THR A 303 -15.55 32.56 -0.46
N ASN A 304 -15.89 31.47 0.23
CA ASN A 304 -15.19 31.04 1.43
C ASN A 304 -13.77 30.58 1.07
N THR A 305 -12.85 31.55 1.03
CA THR A 305 -11.43 31.35 0.73
C THR A 305 -10.82 30.26 1.61
N ASP A 306 -11.17 30.21 2.89
CA ASP A 306 -10.65 29.21 3.84
C ASP A 306 -10.99 27.79 3.39
N ARG A 307 -12.23 27.54 2.96
CA ARG A 307 -12.66 26.22 2.47
C ARG A 307 -11.99 25.80 1.17
N ARG A 308 -11.57 26.76 0.34
CA ARG A 308 -10.81 26.49 -0.90
C ARG A 308 -9.38 26.12 -0.56
N THR A 309 -8.74 26.90 0.32
CA THR A 309 -7.39 26.65 0.83
C THR A 309 -7.31 25.26 1.48
N LEU A 310 -8.29 24.87 2.30
CA LEU A 310 -8.31 23.55 2.93
C LEU A 310 -8.30 22.37 1.92
N VAL A 311 -8.98 22.50 0.78
CA VAL A 311 -8.98 21.44 -0.24
C VAL A 311 -7.62 21.39 -0.96
N GLN A 312 -7.00 22.55 -1.22
CA GLN A 312 -5.68 22.62 -1.82
C GLN A 312 -4.60 22.05 -0.89
N GLU A 313 -4.62 22.42 0.38
CA GLU A 313 -3.74 21.84 1.41
C GLU A 313 -3.94 20.33 1.54
N ALA A 314 -5.18 19.83 1.39
CA ALA A 314 -5.45 18.40 1.37
C ALA A 314 -4.85 17.71 0.13
N LEU A 315 -4.81 18.39 -1.03
CA LEU A 315 -4.21 17.84 -2.26
C LEU A 315 -2.69 17.66 -2.14
N VAL A 316 -2.00 18.51 -1.37
CA VAL A 316 -0.54 18.40 -1.13
C VAL A 316 -0.14 17.03 -0.58
N ARG A 317 -1.03 16.37 0.18
CA ARG A 317 -0.81 15.02 0.74
C ARG A 317 -0.67 13.93 -0.34
N TYR A 318 -1.08 14.22 -1.57
CA TYR A 318 -1.00 13.33 -2.71
C TYR A 318 0.12 13.71 -3.70
N ASP A 319 0.93 14.71 -3.38
CA ASP A 319 2.18 14.94 -4.14
C ASP A 319 3.15 13.79 -3.89
N ILE A 320 3.91 13.41 -4.91
CA ILE A 320 4.75 12.21 -4.88
C ILE A 320 5.74 12.20 -3.71
N GLU A 321 6.27 13.37 -3.34
CA GLU A 321 7.16 13.57 -2.19
C GLU A 321 6.49 13.30 -0.82
N ASN A 322 5.18 13.47 -0.76
CA ASN A 322 4.37 13.38 0.46
C ASN A 322 3.67 12.04 0.63
N VAL A 323 3.58 11.24 -0.44
CA VAL A 323 2.89 9.96 -0.40
C VAL A 323 3.72 8.95 0.41
N LYS A 324 3.29 8.71 1.65
CA LYS A 324 3.93 7.77 2.59
C LYS A 324 3.95 6.31 2.10
N ILE A 325 3.17 5.97 1.07
CA ILE A 325 3.14 4.60 0.50
C ILE A 325 4.54 4.12 0.13
N VAL A 326 5.29 4.96 -0.57
CA VAL A 326 6.62 4.62 -1.08
C VAL A 326 7.51 4.27 0.10
N LYS A 327 7.48 5.10 1.16
CA LYS A 327 8.27 4.89 2.38
C LYS A 327 7.86 3.63 3.14
N ASN A 328 6.58 3.31 3.22
CA ASN A 328 6.09 2.16 3.98
C ASN A 328 6.50 0.83 3.32
N PHE A 329 6.31 0.70 2.01
CA PHE A 329 6.63 -0.52 1.28
C PHE A 329 8.12 -0.63 0.91
N GLN A 330 8.84 0.49 0.81
CA GLN A 330 10.29 0.50 0.62
C GLN A 330 11.06 -0.18 1.78
N LYS A 331 10.48 -0.20 2.99
CA LYS A 331 11.06 -0.93 4.14
C LYS A 331 11.18 -2.42 3.91
N ASP A 332 10.28 -2.97 3.07
CA ASP A 332 10.24 -4.39 2.76
C ASP A 332 11.12 -4.70 1.54
N PHE A 333 11.02 -3.85 0.50
CA PHE A 333 11.76 -4.02 -0.76
C PHE A 333 12.19 -2.64 -1.29
N LEU A 334 13.49 -2.35 -1.21
CA LEU A 334 14.05 -1.03 -1.60
C LEU A 334 13.76 -0.67 -3.06
N GLU A 335 13.77 -1.68 -3.94
CA GLU A 335 13.50 -1.57 -5.38
C GLU A 335 12.07 -1.12 -5.71
N PHE A 336 11.14 -1.11 -4.74
CA PHE A 336 9.79 -0.61 -4.99
C PHE A 336 9.72 0.89 -5.17
N LYS A 337 10.71 1.64 -4.71
CA LYS A 337 10.63 3.11 -4.74
C LYS A 337 10.33 3.64 -6.14
N GLU A 338 11.14 3.26 -7.13
CA GLU A 338 11.01 3.74 -8.49
C GLU A 338 9.76 3.16 -9.17
N ARG A 339 9.56 1.84 -9.07
CA ARG A 339 8.42 1.14 -9.68
C ARG A 339 7.07 1.62 -9.15
N LEU A 340 6.96 1.92 -7.85
CA LEU A 340 5.72 2.45 -7.26
C LEU A 340 5.50 3.91 -7.60
N THR A 341 6.57 4.72 -7.65
CA THR A 341 6.47 6.12 -8.10
C THR A 341 5.96 6.20 -9.54
N GLU A 342 6.55 5.42 -10.45
CA GLU A 342 6.11 5.36 -11.85
C GLU A 342 4.65 4.90 -11.94
N TYR A 343 4.30 3.80 -11.27
CA TYR A 343 2.92 3.30 -11.24
C TYR A 343 1.93 4.33 -10.66
N TYR A 344 2.32 5.03 -9.58
CA TYR A 344 1.51 6.08 -8.97
C TYR A 344 1.24 7.22 -9.95
N VAL A 345 2.28 7.74 -10.60
CA VAL A 345 2.17 8.84 -11.55
C VAL A 345 1.30 8.45 -12.75
N GLU A 346 1.53 7.29 -13.35
CA GLU A 346 0.72 6.81 -14.48
C GLU A 346 -0.74 6.58 -14.07
N TYR A 347 -0.97 5.97 -12.90
CA TYR A 347 -2.33 5.82 -12.38
C TYR A 347 -3.03 7.17 -12.22
N LEU A 348 -2.35 8.18 -11.67
CA LEU A 348 -2.93 9.51 -11.52
C LEU A 348 -3.22 10.18 -12.87
N LYS A 349 -2.34 10.05 -13.87
CA LYS A 349 -2.58 10.62 -15.21
C LYS A 349 -3.86 10.09 -15.84
N GLU A 350 -4.13 8.80 -15.66
CA GLU A 350 -5.27 8.14 -16.29
C GLU A 350 -6.58 8.31 -15.51
N ASN A 351 -6.50 8.66 -14.22
CA ASN A 351 -7.65 8.73 -13.29
C ASN A 351 -7.79 10.10 -12.62
N THR A 352 -7.24 11.16 -13.23
CA THR A 352 -7.52 12.53 -12.77
C THR A 352 -8.83 13.00 -13.40
N PHE A 353 -9.82 13.26 -12.55
CA PHE A 353 -11.11 13.82 -12.95
C PHE A 353 -10.96 15.02 -13.90
N GLY A 354 -11.70 15.03 -15.01
CA GLY A 354 -11.79 16.19 -15.90
C GLY A 354 -10.48 16.72 -16.50
N ILE A 355 -9.41 15.92 -16.60
CA ILE A 355 -8.19 16.34 -17.32
C ILE A 355 -7.61 15.12 -18.06
N ALA A 356 -7.37 15.26 -19.35
CA ALA A 356 -6.73 14.22 -20.15
C ALA A 356 -5.27 13.99 -19.73
N ALA A 357 -4.84 12.72 -19.75
CA ALA A 357 -3.50 12.28 -19.34
C ALA A 357 -2.35 13.08 -19.98
N LYS A 358 -2.50 13.50 -21.25
CA LYS A 358 -1.51 14.29 -22.00
C LYS A 358 -1.17 15.65 -21.36
N HIS A 359 -2.07 16.20 -20.54
CA HIS A 359 -1.85 17.48 -19.84
C HIS A 359 -1.23 17.30 -18.44
N LEU A 360 -1.03 16.06 -18.01
CA LEU A 360 -0.64 15.70 -16.64
C LEU A 360 0.81 15.19 -16.53
N GLY A 361 1.66 15.54 -17.49
CA GLY A 361 3.09 15.20 -17.47
C GLY A 361 3.84 15.70 -16.23
N PHE A 362 3.35 16.78 -15.62
CA PHE A 362 3.96 17.43 -14.45
C PHE A 362 3.68 16.73 -13.11
N LEU A 363 2.88 15.65 -13.07
CA LEU A 363 2.51 15.00 -11.82
C LEU A 363 3.67 14.35 -11.05
N ASN A 364 4.85 14.25 -11.68
CA ASN A 364 6.09 13.78 -11.04
C ASN A 364 6.98 14.95 -10.53
N GLU A 365 6.57 16.20 -10.74
CA GLU A 365 7.29 17.39 -10.29
C GLU A 365 6.88 17.76 -8.86
N SER A 366 7.76 18.41 -8.11
CA SER A 366 7.40 18.91 -6.77
C SER A 366 6.39 20.05 -6.85
N GLY A 367 5.43 20.06 -5.93
CA GLY A 367 4.34 21.05 -5.95
C GLY A 367 3.32 20.84 -7.07
N ALA A 368 3.24 19.63 -7.65
CA ALA A 368 2.26 19.28 -8.68
C ALA A 368 0.81 19.58 -8.26
N SER A 369 0.46 19.40 -6.99
CA SER A 369 -0.87 19.72 -6.44
C SER A 369 -1.26 21.18 -6.63
N GLY A 370 -0.33 22.12 -6.48
CA GLY A 370 -0.56 23.55 -6.71
C GLY A 370 -0.88 23.83 -8.18
N ARG A 371 -0.06 23.31 -9.11
CA ARG A 371 -0.28 23.44 -10.55
C ARG A 371 -1.59 22.80 -11.00
N LEU A 372 -1.91 21.62 -10.47
CA LEU A 372 -3.17 20.95 -10.72
C LEU A 372 -4.37 21.77 -10.23
N ALA A 373 -4.27 22.33 -9.01
CA ALA A 373 -5.32 23.19 -8.48
C ALA A 373 -5.52 24.43 -9.36
N SER A 374 -4.45 25.05 -9.87
CA SER A 374 -4.55 26.16 -10.84
C SER A 374 -5.26 25.76 -12.13
N MET A 375 -4.97 24.58 -12.69
CA MET A 375 -5.71 24.07 -13.86
C MET A 375 -7.20 23.92 -13.56
N TYR A 376 -7.56 23.42 -12.37
CA TYR A 376 -8.96 23.32 -11.95
C TYR A 376 -9.65 24.69 -11.86
N MET A 377 -8.96 25.74 -11.40
CA MET A 377 -9.53 27.10 -11.40
C MET A 377 -9.81 27.64 -12.80
N GLU A 378 -9.00 27.23 -13.78
CA GLU A 378 -9.19 27.61 -15.17
C GLU A 378 -10.34 26.82 -15.82
N ILE A 379 -10.39 25.51 -15.55
CA ILE A 379 -11.42 24.60 -16.06
C ILE A 379 -12.79 24.95 -15.46
N PHE A 380 -12.87 25.02 -14.14
CA PHE A 380 -14.13 25.18 -13.42
C PHE A 380 -14.26 26.63 -12.95
N ARG A 381 -15.17 27.37 -13.58
CA ARG A 381 -15.51 28.75 -13.24
C ARG A 381 -17.00 28.82 -12.91
N PRO A 382 -17.47 29.80 -12.13
CA PRO A 382 -18.90 29.91 -11.80
C PRO A 382 -19.80 29.83 -13.04
N GLY A 383 -20.62 28.78 -13.11
CA GLY A 383 -21.52 28.52 -14.24
C GLY A 383 -20.83 28.19 -15.56
N PHE A 384 -19.56 27.79 -15.58
CA PHE A 384 -18.82 27.50 -16.81
C PHE A 384 -17.78 26.38 -16.62
N ILE A 385 -17.64 25.50 -17.62
CA ILE A 385 -16.61 24.46 -17.66
C ILE A 385 -15.84 24.55 -18.98
N ASP A 386 -14.52 24.76 -18.90
CA ASP A 386 -13.63 24.72 -20.06
C ASP A 386 -13.30 23.27 -20.44
N GLN A 387 -13.67 22.87 -21.66
CA GLN A 387 -13.48 21.50 -22.14
C GLN A 387 -12.15 21.30 -22.86
N LYS A 388 -11.31 22.32 -23.03
CA LYS A 388 -10.05 22.21 -23.81
C LYS A 388 -9.04 21.21 -23.24
N TYR A 389 -9.14 20.89 -21.96
CA TYR A 389 -8.27 19.94 -21.27
C TYR A 389 -8.79 18.50 -21.30
N MET A 390 -9.95 18.26 -21.91
CA MET A 390 -10.59 16.96 -22.02
C MET A 390 -10.09 16.20 -23.26
N ASP A 391 -10.23 14.88 -23.25
CA ASP A 391 -10.03 14.10 -24.46
C ASP A 391 -11.22 14.24 -25.40
N ASN A 392 -10.95 14.58 -26.66
CA ASN A 392 -11.98 14.73 -27.71
C ASN A 392 -12.78 13.42 -27.94
N SER A 393 -12.24 12.26 -27.58
CA SER A 393 -12.96 10.98 -27.65
C SER A 393 -14.18 10.93 -26.73
N THR A 394 -14.17 11.71 -25.65
CA THR A 394 -15.26 11.82 -24.67
C THR A 394 -16.49 12.55 -25.24
N HIS A 395 -16.33 13.37 -26.29
CA HIS A 395 -17.44 14.09 -26.90
C HIS A 395 -18.37 13.21 -27.75
N SER A 396 -17.92 12.03 -28.16
CA SER A 396 -18.69 11.14 -29.04
C SER A 396 -19.98 10.65 -28.39
N THR A 397 -19.98 10.40 -27.07
CA THR A 397 -21.16 9.91 -26.33
C THR A 397 -22.28 10.95 -26.20
N ARG A 398 -21.98 12.25 -26.23
CA ARG A 398 -23.01 13.30 -26.16
C ARG A 398 -23.79 13.42 -27.47
N LYS A 399 -23.16 13.13 -28.62
CA LYS A 399 -23.87 13.01 -29.90
C LYS A 399 -24.84 11.83 -29.89
N ILE A 400 -24.41 10.68 -29.37
CA ILE A 400 -25.25 9.46 -29.36
C ILE A 400 -26.55 9.64 -28.57
N ARG A 401 -26.51 10.28 -27.38
CA ARG A 401 -27.75 10.56 -26.62
C ARG A 401 -28.67 11.61 -27.25
N ALA A 402 -28.11 12.59 -27.95
CA ALA A 402 -28.92 13.55 -28.70
C ALA A 402 -29.63 12.88 -29.88
N THR A 403 -28.92 11.97 -30.59
CA THR A 403 -29.50 11.21 -31.71
C THR A 403 -30.47 10.11 -31.25
N GLU A 404 -30.27 9.49 -30.08
CA GLU A 404 -31.24 8.53 -29.50
C GLU A 404 -32.53 9.21 -29.03
N LYS A 405 -32.46 10.42 -28.47
CA LYS A 405 -33.66 11.21 -28.13
C LYS A 405 -34.43 11.66 -29.38
N GLU A 406 -33.76 11.89 -30.50
CA GLU A 406 -34.42 12.13 -31.80
C GLU A 406 -35.00 10.83 -32.41
N SER A 407 -34.34 9.68 -32.22
CA SER A 407 -34.78 8.41 -32.80
C SER A 407 -35.89 7.70 -32.02
N THR A 408 -36.15 8.06 -30.76
CA THR A 408 -37.21 7.44 -29.94
C THR A 408 -38.58 8.14 -30.09
N SER A 409 -38.68 9.12 -30.99
CA SER A 409 -39.95 9.78 -31.34
C SER A 409 -40.74 9.06 -32.47
N GLN A 410 -40.28 7.89 -32.93
CA GLN A 410 -41.02 7.06 -33.89
C GLN A 410 -41.58 5.79 -33.23
N GLN A 411 -42.91 5.79 -33.06
CA GLN A 411 -43.82 4.67 -32.86
C GLN A 411 -43.43 3.60 -31.83
N VAL A 412 -43.98 3.76 -30.64
CA VAL A 412 -44.26 2.64 -29.71
C VAL A 412 -45.29 1.73 -30.39
N PRO A 413 -44.98 0.46 -30.73
CA PRO A 413 -46.00 -0.51 -31.13
C PRO A 413 -46.82 -0.91 -29.89
N GLU A 414 -48.10 -1.19 -30.11
CA GLU A 414 -49.03 -1.69 -29.08
C GLU A 414 -48.46 -2.86 -28.27
N PRO A 415 -48.81 -2.96 -26.97
CA PRO A 415 -48.37 -4.05 -26.11
C PRO A 415 -48.98 -5.37 -26.57
N VAL A 416 -48.13 -6.26 -27.07
CA VAL A 416 -48.47 -7.66 -27.34
C VAL A 416 -48.75 -8.38 -26.03
N GLN A 417 -49.90 -9.06 -25.95
CA GLN A 417 -50.33 -9.86 -24.80
C GLN A 417 -49.30 -10.96 -24.42
N PRO A 418 -49.14 -11.28 -23.13
CA PRO A 418 -48.22 -12.33 -22.70
C PRO A 418 -48.75 -13.72 -23.07
N LEU A 419 -47.96 -14.42 -23.89
CA LEU A 419 -48.08 -15.86 -24.14
C LEU A 419 -47.78 -16.65 -22.85
N SER A 420 -48.63 -17.64 -22.58
CA SER A 420 -48.53 -18.57 -21.45
C SER A 420 -47.20 -19.34 -21.43
N PRO A 421 -46.71 -19.77 -20.25
CA PRO A 421 -45.46 -20.52 -20.14
C PRO A 421 -45.61 -21.95 -20.71
N PRO A 422 -44.63 -22.47 -21.45
CA PRO A 422 -44.66 -23.84 -21.92
C PRO A 422 -44.30 -24.82 -20.80
N THR A 423 -45.18 -25.79 -20.65
CA THR A 423 -45.10 -26.97 -19.80
C THR A 423 -43.98 -27.92 -20.25
N SER A 424 -43.34 -28.56 -19.27
CA SER A 424 -42.62 -29.85 -19.31
C SER A 424 -41.36 -29.96 -20.17
N ARG A 425 -40.22 -30.17 -19.49
CA ARG A 425 -38.99 -30.75 -20.07
C ARG A 425 -38.92 -32.24 -19.70
N PRO A 426 -38.50 -33.15 -20.60
CA PRO A 426 -38.49 -34.58 -20.33
C PRO A 426 -37.29 -35.00 -19.48
N THR A 427 -37.54 -35.89 -18.54
CA THR A 427 -36.54 -36.66 -17.78
C THR A 427 -35.77 -37.58 -18.74
N GLN A 428 -34.43 -37.49 -18.73
CA GLN A 428 -33.56 -38.51 -19.32
C GLN A 428 -32.81 -39.30 -18.24
N PRO A 429 -32.49 -40.58 -18.52
CA PRO A 429 -32.17 -41.57 -17.49
C PRO A 429 -30.70 -41.55 -17.04
N LEU A 430 -30.51 -41.93 -15.78
CA LEU A 430 -29.24 -42.27 -15.14
C LEU A 430 -28.53 -43.41 -15.90
N PRO A 431 -27.21 -43.34 -16.15
CA PRO A 431 -26.40 -44.51 -16.43
C PRO A 431 -25.90 -45.14 -15.13
N THR A 432 -26.17 -46.44 -15.04
CA THR A 432 -25.67 -47.43 -14.07
C THR A 432 -24.16 -47.44 -13.91
N ALA A 433 -23.74 -47.63 -12.67
CA ALA A 433 -22.39 -47.88 -12.22
C ALA A 433 -21.78 -49.15 -12.82
N ASN A 434 -20.46 -49.12 -13.05
CA ASN A 434 -19.64 -50.33 -13.00
C ASN A 434 -18.27 -49.99 -12.38
N ASN A 435 -17.96 -50.77 -11.35
CA ASN A 435 -16.77 -50.71 -10.50
C ASN A 435 -15.49 -51.13 -11.26
N LYS A 436 -14.36 -50.46 -10.96
CA LYS A 436 -13.10 -51.09 -10.52
C LYS A 436 -12.03 -50.07 -10.11
N SER A 437 -11.72 -50.08 -8.81
CA SER A 437 -10.37 -50.11 -8.21
C SER A 437 -9.24 -49.27 -8.83
N SER A 438 -8.81 -48.22 -8.13
CA SER A 438 -7.48 -48.14 -7.46
C SER A 438 -7.20 -46.74 -6.88
N ASP A 439 -6.59 -46.75 -5.71
CA ASP A 439 -5.81 -45.69 -5.05
C ASP A 439 -6.53 -44.53 -4.35
N ALA A 440 -6.49 -44.63 -3.02
CA ALA A 440 -6.88 -43.62 -2.06
C ALA A 440 -5.95 -42.40 -2.15
N ILE A 441 -6.54 -41.25 -2.49
CA ILE A 441 -6.02 -39.94 -2.16
C ILE A 441 -6.97 -39.36 -1.12
N GLU A 442 -6.52 -39.30 0.13
CA GLU A 442 -7.19 -38.55 1.19
C GLU A 442 -7.29 -37.08 0.76
N ARG A 443 -8.52 -36.61 0.52
CA ARG A 443 -8.83 -35.17 0.44
C ARG A 443 -8.99 -34.66 1.87
N PRO A 444 -8.40 -33.52 2.25
CA PRO A 444 -8.72 -32.89 3.52
C PRO A 444 -10.19 -32.47 3.51
N ALA A 445 -10.88 -32.77 4.60
CA ALA A 445 -12.22 -32.26 4.88
C ALA A 445 -12.19 -30.73 4.87
N TYR A 446 -12.97 -30.12 3.98
CA TYR A 446 -13.33 -28.72 4.09
C TYR A 446 -14.23 -28.58 5.31
N GLN A 447 -13.70 -27.94 6.35
CA GLN A 447 -14.46 -27.53 7.52
C GLN A 447 -15.31 -26.33 7.09
N GLU A 448 -16.64 -26.49 7.08
CA GLU A 448 -17.58 -25.38 6.91
C GLU A 448 -17.34 -24.36 8.03
N LEU A 449 -16.65 -23.26 7.70
CA LEU A 449 -16.62 -22.06 8.53
C LEU A 449 -18.05 -21.54 8.62
N SER A 450 -18.57 -21.55 9.84
CA SER A 450 -19.94 -21.19 10.19
C SER A 450 -20.35 -19.85 9.56
N GLY A 451 -21.52 -19.82 8.91
CA GLY A 451 -22.13 -18.62 8.31
C GLY A 451 -22.46 -17.49 9.29
N HIS A 452 -21.96 -17.54 10.53
CA HIS A 452 -22.21 -16.55 11.57
C HIS A 452 -21.30 -15.31 11.49
N GLU A 453 -20.13 -15.41 10.84
CA GLU A 453 -19.23 -14.25 10.62
C GLU A 453 -19.62 -13.44 9.38
N ALA A 454 -19.98 -14.10 8.27
CA ALA A 454 -20.45 -13.42 7.06
C ALA A 454 -21.71 -12.56 7.31
N VAL A 455 -22.59 -12.99 8.22
CA VAL A 455 -23.79 -12.22 8.63
C VAL A 455 -23.43 -11.00 9.48
N LYS A 456 -22.36 -11.07 10.29
CA LYS A 456 -21.88 -9.91 11.08
C LYS A 456 -21.25 -8.84 10.19
N ASP A 457 -20.55 -9.24 9.13
CA ASP A 457 -19.96 -8.30 8.20
C ASP A 457 -21.01 -7.66 7.27
N ALA A 458 -22.01 -8.43 6.84
CA ALA A 458 -23.17 -7.87 6.13
C ALA A 458 -23.94 -6.85 7.00
N ALA A 459 -24.15 -7.14 8.29
CA ALA A 459 -24.81 -6.22 9.22
C ALA A 459 -24.00 -4.93 9.47
N LYS A 460 -22.66 -5.01 9.53
CA LYS A 460 -21.78 -3.83 9.62
C LYS A 460 -21.86 -2.97 8.37
N CYS A 461 -21.89 -3.57 7.17
CA CYS A 461 -22.06 -2.84 5.92
C CYS A 461 -23.41 -2.10 5.85
N VAL A 462 -24.50 -2.75 6.27
CA VAL A 462 -25.85 -2.13 6.31
C VAL A 462 -25.90 -0.98 7.32
N SER A 463 -25.29 -1.14 8.49
CA SER A 463 -25.22 -0.09 9.52
C SER A 463 -24.41 1.14 9.06
N MET A 464 -23.26 0.95 8.40
CA MET A 464 -22.52 2.07 7.81
C MET A 464 -23.31 2.75 6.69
N ALA A 465 -24.00 1.99 5.83
CA ALA A 465 -24.82 2.56 4.77
C ALA A 465 -25.97 3.42 5.32
N LEU A 466 -26.66 2.95 6.37
CA LEU A 466 -27.70 3.72 7.08
C LEU A 466 -27.14 4.98 7.75
N THR A 467 -25.96 4.90 8.36
CA THR A 467 -25.32 6.05 9.00
C THR A 467 -24.94 7.11 7.97
N VAL A 468 -24.40 6.71 6.82
CA VAL A 468 -24.10 7.62 5.70
C VAL A 468 -25.39 8.23 5.14
N LEU A 469 -26.46 7.45 5.01
CA LEU A 469 -27.77 7.94 4.56
C LEU A 469 -28.34 8.99 5.54
N CYS A 470 -28.26 8.76 6.86
CA CYS A 470 -28.70 9.71 7.87
C CYS A 470 -27.88 11.01 7.88
N VAL A 471 -26.56 10.92 7.64
CA VAL A 471 -25.72 12.12 7.50
C VAL A 471 -26.08 12.89 6.23
N LEU A 472 -26.35 12.21 5.11
CA LEU A 472 -26.77 12.85 3.87
C LEU A 472 -28.14 13.53 4.00
N VAL A 473 -29.11 12.90 4.67
CA VAL A 473 -30.43 13.49 4.93
C VAL A 473 -30.32 14.72 5.83
N SER A 474 -29.46 14.68 6.85
CA SER A 474 -29.20 15.83 7.73
C SER A 474 -28.49 17.02 7.05
N TYR A 475 -27.91 16.81 5.86
CA TYR A 475 -27.24 17.87 5.08
C TYR A 475 -28.14 18.46 3.98
N VAL A 476 -29.28 17.82 3.70
CA VAL A 476 -30.23 18.21 2.66
C VAL A 476 -31.49 18.86 3.24
N ALA A 477 -31.84 18.56 4.50
CA ALA A 477 -32.75 19.35 5.33
C ALA A 477 -32.03 20.57 5.92
#